data_AF-A0A5E8AWW0-F1
#
_entry.id   AF-A0A5E8AWW0-F1
#
_cell.length_a   1.000
_cell.length_b   1.000
_cell.length_c   1.000
_cell.angle_alpha   90.00
_cell.angle_beta   90.00
_cell.angle_gamma   90.00
#
_symmetry.space_group_name_H-M   'P 1'
#
loop_
_entity.id
_entity.type
_entity.pdbx_description
1 polymer ?
#
loop_
_entity_poly.entity_id
_entity_poly.type
_entity_poly.pdbx_seq_one_letter_code
_entity_poly.pdbx_strand_id
1 'polypeptide(L)'
;MRIKLLALVFGFGLGIGLLAGPAMATPARDTPWLPEAAAYRLTLFLGNLTPVPWDELGRAWEEPYRGSEYTQGALDWLAGQSSLPTEPLTAAIAREDRAAVFEAATRIISARIDEELDAALAAESPAAAQQAVRTARELYRAIEDHLAAADPEAARALGRAWLELSSATGSTGVLGAGATEPDLNAMATARVVVSDYLAANYRVADFAPRTTLTAVPETIALSGRAVTLPATLPPGSDIFDQDPLPLLVLGFEEQGIDETDLPLIAYGDMLFDSPEIFSGPAREIGIACSTCHNRSDINQRFFIPGASHQPGAVDVDGAFFNPMFNDRRADPIDIPSLRGLRFTGPYGRDGRFASIRDFTRNVIVNEFAGAEPTPFMLDALVAYMTEFDFLPNAMLTGDGRLTEAAPEAAQRGAAIFNQPFDGLNGKSCASCHVPDGNFLDRQAHDIGSVIPAYEGSRGGALDTPTLLGTVYTAPYFHDGSMPTLAAVVNWFDTTKSLGLSESERADLTAYLETVGAADEPYEDFDTENTPFRLAFAELTTFASTLDTLLPRRDTQHILLLTDTVAADLAADAGTMANLVARPEIYSLAEHLAAVGAEVRADNWAAAEASWAAFQSEAQAIEERAF
;
A
#
# COMPACT_ATOMS: atom_id res chain seq x y z
N MET A 1 -30.64 23.32 60.13
CA MET A 1 -31.33 24.54 60.64
C MET A 1 -30.67 25.76 60.00
N ARG A 2 -31.40 26.47 59.11
CA ARG A 2 -31.15 27.81 58.50
C ARG A 2 -29.87 27.98 57.65
N ILE A 3 -29.95 27.89 56.31
CA ILE A 3 -30.24 28.97 55.32
C ILE A 3 -29.31 30.20 55.43
N LYS A 4 -28.49 30.43 54.40
CA LYS A 4 -28.39 31.72 53.70
C LYS A 4 -27.88 31.57 52.26
N LEU A 5 -28.71 32.11 51.37
CA LEU A 5 -28.56 32.35 49.94
C LEU A 5 -27.46 33.39 49.69
N LEU A 6 -26.67 33.24 48.62
CA LEU A 6 -26.23 34.39 47.81
C LEU A 6 -26.00 33.92 46.36
N ALA A 7 -26.69 34.59 45.45
CA ALA A 7 -26.64 34.37 44.01
C ALA A 7 -25.29 34.79 43.43
N LEU A 8 -24.77 34.03 42.46
CA LEU A 8 -23.77 34.50 41.51
C LEU A 8 -24.22 34.20 40.09
N VAL A 9 -24.02 35.21 39.25
CA VAL A 9 -24.49 35.40 37.88
C VAL A 9 -23.86 34.39 36.92
N PHE A 10 -24.69 33.78 36.05
CA PHE A 10 -24.25 33.01 34.90
C PHE A 10 -23.60 33.93 33.86
N GLY A 11 -22.28 33.87 33.74
CA GLY A 11 -21.55 34.30 32.55
C GLY A 11 -21.17 33.08 31.72
N PHE A 12 -21.85 32.87 30.60
CA PHE A 12 -21.50 31.85 29.61
C PHE A 12 -20.20 32.26 28.91
N GLY A 13 -19.07 31.71 29.38
CA GLY A 13 -17.81 31.71 28.64
C GLY A 13 -17.71 30.39 27.88
N LEU A 14 -17.98 30.42 26.58
CA LEU A 14 -17.75 29.29 25.67
C LEU A 14 -16.24 29.16 25.45
N GLY A 15 -15.56 28.48 26.37
CA GLY A 15 -14.17 28.05 26.18
C GLY A 15 -14.17 26.82 25.28
N ILE A 16 -13.84 27.00 24.01
CA ILE A 16 -13.51 25.91 23.09
C ILE A 16 -12.20 25.29 23.61
N GLY A 17 -12.33 24.21 24.37
CA GLY A 17 -11.20 23.33 24.68
C GLY A 17 -10.86 22.54 23.43
N LEU A 18 -9.81 22.96 22.72
CA LEU A 18 -9.09 22.09 21.80
C LEU A 18 -8.43 21.00 22.63
N LEU A 19 -9.07 19.85 22.73
CA LEU A 19 -8.43 18.62 23.17
C LEU A 19 -7.44 18.23 22.07
N ALA A 20 -6.16 18.52 22.29
CA ALA A 20 -5.08 17.93 21.52
C ALA A 20 -5.03 16.44 21.87
N GLY A 21 -5.62 15.60 21.02
CA GLY A 21 -5.32 14.17 21.01
C GLY A 21 -3.92 13.93 20.45
N PRO A 22 -3.31 12.75 20.69
CA PRO A 22 -2.08 12.37 20.02
C PRO A 22 -2.33 12.39 18.51
N ALA A 23 -1.63 13.29 17.83
CA ALA A 23 -1.75 13.47 16.40
C ALA A 23 -0.96 12.35 15.71
N MET A 24 -1.68 11.36 15.19
CA MET A 24 -1.14 10.40 14.23
C MET A 24 -0.53 11.18 13.06
N ALA A 25 0.72 10.91 12.73
CA ALA A 25 1.31 11.36 11.47
C ALA A 25 0.69 10.50 10.35
N THR A 26 -0.54 10.80 9.96
CA THR A 26 -1.12 10.24 8.74
C THR A 26 -0.55 11.05 7.58
N PRO A 27 0.08 10.44 6.55
CA PRO A 27 0.31 11.11 5.29
C PRO A 27 -0.98 11.81 4.88
N ALA A 28 -0.90 13.06 4.39
CA ALA A 28 -2.09 13.81 4.01
C ALA A 28 -2.93 12.95 3.06
N ARG A 29 -4.11 12.51 3.51
CA ARG A 29 -5.02 11.72 2.66
C ARG A 29 -5.24 12.51 1.39
N ASP A 30 -4.94 11.89 0.26
CA ASP A 30 -5.25 12.43 -1.05
C ASP A 30 -6.71 12.90 -1.07
N THR A 31 -6.96 14.04 -1.72
CA THR A 31 -8.34 14.51 -1.92
C THR A 31 -9.16 13.38 -2.56
N PRO A 32 -10.35 13.04 -2.03
CA PRO A 32 -11.19 11.99 -2.59
C PRO A 32 -11.41 12.20 -4.09
N TRP A 33 -11.38 11.12 -4.86
CA TRP A 33 -11.67 11.18 -6.28
C TRP A 33 -13.17 11.28 -6.51
N LEU A 34 -13.58 12.19 -7.42
CA LEU A 34 -14.94 12.19 -7.97
C LEU A 34 -15.23 10.84 -8.65
N PRO A 35 -16.47 10.33 -8.58
CA PRO A 35 -16.81 9.02 -9.15
C PRO A 35 -16.35 8.83 -10.60
N GLU A 36 -16.65 9.78 -11.50
CA GLU A 36 -16.24 9.64 -12.91
C GLU A 36 -14.72 9.71 -13.11
N ALA A 37 -14.01 10.58 -12.37
CA ALA A 37 -12.56 10.68 -12.44
C ALA A 37 -11.89 9.39 -11.93
N ALA A 38 -12.43 8.80 -10.86
CA ALA A 38 -11.95 7.54 -10.31
C ALA A 38 -12.12 6.39 -11.31
N ALA A 39 -13.32 6.25 -11.88
CA ALA A 39 -13.65 5.25 -12.89
C ALA A 39 -12.76 5.36 -14.13
N TYR A 40 -12.43 6.58 -14.56
CA TYR A 40 -11.49 6.81 -15.66
C TYR A 40 -10.08 6.33 -15.33
N ARG A 41 -9.52 6.67 -14.16
CA ARG A 41 -8.19 6.18 -13.75
C ARG A 41 -8.15 4.66 -13.61
N LEU A 42 -9.19 4.06 -13.03
CA LEU A 42 -9.35 2.61 -12.95
C LEU A 42 -9.42 1.99 -14.35
N THR A 43 -10.10 2.63 -15.30
CA THR A 43 -10.15 2.17 -16.70
C THR A 43 -8.76 2.15 -17.33
N LEU A 44 -7.96 3.20 -17.15
CA LEU A 44 -6.58 3.24 -17.65
C LEU A 44 -5.75 2.11 -17.05
N PHE A 45 -5.89 1.87 -15.74
CA PHE A 45 -5.14 0.84 -15.04
C PHE A 45 -5.58 -0.58 -15.40
N LEU A 46 -6.85 -0.93 -15.17
CA LEU A 46 -7.40 -2.26 -15.40
C LEU A 46 -7.32 -2.65 -16.88
N GLY A 47 -7.54 -1.69 -17.77
CA GLY A 47 -7.37 -1.90 -19.21
C GLY A 47 -5.92 -2.15 -19.63
N ASN A 48 -4.92 -1.93 -18.78
CA ASN A 48 -3.52 -2.27 -19.03
C ASN A 48 -3.10 -3.63 -18.46
N LEU A 49 -3.93 -4.25 -17.63
CA LEU A 49 -3.69 -5.62 -17.17
C LEU A 49 -3.89 -6.61 -18.32
N THR A 50 -3.27 -7.79 -18.19
CA THR A 50 -3.32 -8.83 -19.22
C THR A 50 -3.53 -10.18 -18.55
N PRO A 51 -4.69 -10.84 -18.70
CA PRO A 51 -5.87 -10.37 -19.44
C PRO A 51 -6.53 -9.14 -18.80
N VAL A 52 -7.38 -8.44 -19.56
CA VAL A 52 -8.17 -7.32 -19.02
C VAL A 52 -9.29 -7.89 -18.14
N PRO A 53 -9.43 -7.47 -16.86
CA PRO A 53 -10.50 -7.94 -15.99
C PRO A 53 -11.80 -7.17 -16.29
N TRP A 54 -12.53 -7.60 -17.33
CA TRP A 54 -13.71 -6.90 -17.84
C TRP A 54 -14.83 -6.70 -16.80
N ASP A 55 -15.03 -7.68 -15.92
CA ASP A 55 -16.02 -7.59 -14.84
C ASP A 55 -15.64 -6.52 -13.80
N GLU A 56 -14.36 -6.38 -13.48
CA GLU A 56 -13.87 -5.31 -12.60
C GLU A 56 -13.91 -3.95 -13.29
N LEU A 57 -13.57 -3.91 -14.58
CA LEU A 57 -13.66 -2.69 -15.37
C LEU A 57 -15.10 -2.17 -15.45
N GLY A 58 -16.08 -3.07 -15.63
CA GLY A 58 -17.51 -2.73 -15.57
C GLY A 58 -17.89 -2.19 -14.19
N ARG A 59 -17.54 -2.92 -13.11
CA ARG A 59 -17.80 -2.49 -11.73
C ARG A 59 -17.17 -1.14 -11.39
N ALA A 60 -16.00 -0.82 -11.94
CA ALA A 60 -15.36 0.48 -11.73
C ALA A 60 -16.22 1.68 -12.20
N TRP A 61 -17.17 1.47 -13.11
CA TRP A 61 -18.12 2.50 -13.57
C TRP A 61 -19.48 2.41 -12.86
N GLU A 62 -19.89 1.22 -12.43
CA GLU A 62 -21.21 0.95 -11.84
C GLU A 62 -21.23 1.14 -10.31
N GLU A 63 -20.12 0.86 -9.64
CA GLU A 63 -20.00 0.87 -8.17
C GLU A 63 -19.03 1.96 -7.71
N PRO A 64 -19.18 2.49 -6.48
CA PRO A 64 -18.14 3.32 -5.88
C PRO A 64 -16.83 2.54 -5.76
N TYR A 65 -15.71 3.19 -6.07
CA TYR A 65 -14.40 2.60 -5.84
C TYR A 65 -14.15 2.33 -4.34
N ARG A 66 -13.26 1.39 -4.03
CA ARG A 66 -12.90 1.06 -2.65
C ARG A 66 -12.43 2.31 -1.89
N GLY A 67 -12.97 2.53 -0.69
CA GLY A 67 -12.60 3.70 0.12
C GLY A 67 -13.19 5.04 -0.36
N SER A 68 -14.09 5.01 -1.36
CA SER A 68 -14.83 6.20 -1.81
C SER A 68 -15.68 6.81 -0.69
N GLU A 69 -15.67 8.14 -0.58
CA GLU A 69 -16.62 8.89 0.25
C GLU A 69 -18.01 9.02 -0.40
N TYR A 70 -18.09 8.75 -1.72
CA TYR A 70 -19.34 8.75 -2.48
C TYR A 70 -20.01 7.37 -2.42
N THR A 71 -21.33 7.37 -2.33
CA THR A 71 -22.15 6.15 -2.25
C THR A 71 -22.70 5.67 -3.59
N GLN A 72 -22.53 6.46 -4.66
CA GLN A 72 -22.98 6.15 -6.02
C GLN A 72 -21.79 5.85 -6.92
N GLY A 73 -21.95 4.92 -7.87
CA GLY A 73 -20.98 4.69 -8.93
C GLY A 73 -20.98 5.80 -9.98
N ALA A 74 -19.98 5.79 -10.86
CA ALA A 74 -19.76 6.85 -11.85
C ALA A 74 -20.92 7.03 -12.83
N LEU A 75 -21.56 5.95 -13.29
CA LEU A 75 -22.67 6.02 -14.25
C LEU A 75 -23.92 6.68 -13.65
N ASP A 76 -24.31 6.26 -12.44
CA ASP A 76 -25.44 6.84 -11.71
C ASP A 76 -25.16 8.30 -11.33
N TRP A 77 -23.93 8.58 -10.90
CA TRP A 77 -23.48 9.92 -10.61
C TRP A 77 -23.56 10.83 -11.85
N LEU A 78 -23.02 10.38 -12.99
CA LEU A 78 -23.09 11.13 -14.26
C LEU A 78 -24.54 11.37 -14.70
N ALA A 79 -25.44 10.40 -14.55
CA ALA A 79 -26.86 10.57 -14.89
C ALA A 79 -27.56 11.65 -14.04
N GLY A 80 -27.07 11.91 -12.83
CA GLY A 80 -27.56 12.96 -11.94
C GLY A 80 -26.91 14.33 -12.16
N GLN A 81 -25.67 14.37 -12.66
CA GLN A 81 -24.87 15.61 -12.76
C GLN A 81 -24.71 16.14 -14.20
N SER A 82 -24.94 15.31 -15.21
CA SER A 82 -24.59 15.60 -16.60
C SER A 82 -25.66 15.10 -17.59
N SER A 83 -25.62 15.62 -18.82
CA SER A 83 -26.43 15.15 -19.94
C SER A 83 -25.62 14.36 -20.98
N LEU A 84 -24.34 14.10 -20.69
CA LEU A 84 -23.44 13.38 -21.59
C LEU A 84 -23.89 11.93 -21.79
N PRO A 85 -23.87 11.42 -23.04
CA PRO A 85 -24.24 10.04 -23.32
C PRO A 85 -23.19 9.06 -22.77
N THR A 86 -23.63 8.05 -22.04
CA THR A 86 -22.78 6.99 -21.49
C THR A 86 -22.93 5.66 -22.23
N GLU A 87 -23.90 5.54 -23.14
CA GLU A 87 -24.18 4.33 -23.92
C GLU A 87 -22.98 3.87 -24.77
N PRO A 88 -22.17 4.74 -25.39
CA PRO A 88 -20.98 4.29 -26.12
C PRO A 88 -19.98 3.56 -25.22
N LEU A 89 -19.81 4.03 -23.98
CA LEU A 89 -18.91 3.44 -22.99
C LEU A 89 -19.42 2.08 -22.53
N THR A 90 -20.67 2.00 -22.07
CA THR A 90 -21.25 0.74 -21.58
C THR A 90 -21.31 -0.32 -22.69
N ALA A 91 -21.60 0.10 -23.93
CA ALA A 91 -21.57 -0.80 -25.07
C ALA A 91 -20.14 -1.25 -25.45
N ALA A 92 -19.11 -0.42 -25.21
CA ALA A 92 -17.72 -0.82 -25.43
C ALA A 92 -17.24 -1.83 -24.37
N ILE A 93 -17.61 -1.63 -23.10
CA ILE A 93 -17.34 -2.57 -22.00
C ILE A 93 -18.00 -3.93 -22.31
N ALA A 94 -19.28 -3.93 -22.67
CA ALA A 94 -20.02 -5.16 -23.01
C ALA A 94 -19.48 -5.90 -24.25
N ARG A 95 -18.76 -5.21 -25.14
CA ARG A 95 -18.09 -5.81 -26.31
C ARG A 95 -16.65 -6.22 -26.03
N GLU A 96 -16.14 -5.98 -24.82
CA GLU A 96 -14.74 -6.17 -24.46
C GLU A 96 -13.78 -5.44 -25.43
N ASP A 97 -14.18 -4.24 -25.87
CA ASP A 97 -13.40 -3.42 -26.81
C ASP A 97 -12.57 -2.38 -26.05
N ARG A 98 -11.33 -2.76 -25.75
CA ARG A 98 -10.40 -1.97 -24.95
C ARG A 98 -10.15 -0.57 -25.52
N ALA A 99 -10.03 -0.45 -26.84
CA ALA A 99 -9.80 0.84 -27.48
C ALA A 99 -11.05 1.71 -27.38
N ALA A 100 -12.22 1.15 -27.70
CA ALA A 100 -13.47 1.90 -27.63
C ALA A 100 -13.83 2.35 -26.20
N VAL A 101 -13.49 1.55 -25.18
CA VAL A 101 -13.65 1.94 -23.77
C VAL A 101 -12.78 3.15 -23.44
N PHE A 102 -11.49 3.10 -23.76
CA PHE A 102 -10.57 4.22 -23.53
C PHE A 102 -11.06 5.50 -24.20
N GLU A 103 -11.47 5.38 -25.46
CA GLU A 103 -11.98 6.49 -26.25
C GLU A 103 -13.25 7.11 -25.65
N ALA A 104 -14.24 6.29 -25.29
CA ALA A 104 -15.49 6.78 -24.73
C ALA A 104 -15.27 7.42 -23.35
N ALA A 105 -14.50 6.77 -22.48
CA ALA A 105 -14.18 7.26 -21.15
C ALA A 105 -13.40 8.59 -21.19
N THR A 106 -12.40 8.70 -22.08
CA THR A 106 -11.61 9.92 -22.26
C THR A 106 -12.48 11.09 -22.72
N ARG A 107 -13.39 10.85 -23.68
CA ARG A 107 -14.33 11.87 -24.16
C ARG A 107 -15.29 12.33 -23.06
N ILE A 108 -15.80 11.41 -22.23
CA ILE A 108 -16.67 11.73 -21.09
C ILE A 108 -15.96 12.68 -20.12
N ILE A 109 -14.76 12.33 -19.64
CA ILE A 109 -14.01 13.18 -18.71
C ILE A 109 -13.71 14.55 -19.31
N SER A 110 -13.22 14.59 -20.55
CA SER A 110 -12.92 15.85 -21.22
C SER A 110 -14.16 16.73 -21.40
N ALA A 111 -15.31 16.16 -21.75
CA ALA A 111 -16.54 16.92 -21.94
C ALA A 111 -17.14 17.36 -20.59
N ARG A 112 -17.01 16.55 -19.55
CA ARG A 112 -17.48 16.88 -18.20
C ARG A 112 -16.72 18.06 -17.60
N ILE A 113 -15.41 18.14 -17.83
CA ILE A 113 -14.61 19.33 -17.44
C ILE A 113 -15.18 20.59 -18.10
N ASP A 114 -15.52 20.54 -19.38
CA ASP A 114 -16.10 21.68 -20.10
C ASP A 114 -17.50 22.07 -19.60
N GLU A 115 -18.36 21.10 -19.26
CA GLU A 115 -19.67 21.38 -18.65
C GLU A 115 -19.53 22.16 -17.34
N GLU A 116 -18.56 21.79 -16.48
CA GLU A 116 -18.29 22.49 -15.24
C GLU A 116 -17.68 23.89 -15.46
N LEU A 117 -16.84 24.06 -16.48
CA LEU A 117 -16.35 25.39 -16.87
C LEU A 117 -17.47 26.28 -17.41
N ASP A 118 -18.46 25.72 -18.11
CA ASP A 118 -19.66 26.44 -18.52
C ASP A 118 -20.55 26.81 -17.33
N ALA A 119 -20.74 25.88 -16.40
CA ALA A 119 -21.45 26.14 -15.15
C ALA A 119 -20.79 27.25 -14.32
N ALA A 120 -19.44 27.30 -14.29
CA ALA A 120 -18.69 28.34 -13.61
C ALA A 120 -18.97 29.73 -14.20
N LEU A 121 -19.02 29.87 -15.53
CA LEU A 121 -19.34 31.13 -16.19
C LEU A 121 -20.81 31.54 -16.07
N ALA A 122 -21.71 30.56 -16.00
CA ALA A 122 -23.15 30.77 -15.85
C ALA A 122 -23.59 30.97 -14.40
N ALA A 123 -22.68 30.80 -13.44
CA ALA A 123 -22.99 30.82 -12.01
C ALA A 123 -23.52 32.18 -11.55
N GLU A 124 -24.61 32.15 -10.78
CA GLU A 124 -25.26 33.35 -10.24
C GLU A 124 -24.56 33.89 -8.97
N SER A 125 -23.54 33.20 -8.45
CA SER A 125 -22.79 33.63 -7.27
C SER A 125 -21.33 33.19 -7.31
N PRO A 126 -20.41 33.93 -6.64
CA PRO A 126 -19.01 33.54 -6.50
C PRO A 126 -18.84 32.13 -5.91
N ALA A 127 -19.65 31.76 -4.93
CA ALA A 127 -19.57 30.44 -4.30
C ALA A 127 -19.90 29.31 -5.28
N ALA A 128 -20.92 29.49 -6.13
CA ALA A 128 -21.27 28.53 -7.17
C ALA A 128 -20.19 28.46 -8.26
N ALA A 129 -19.65 29.61 -8.69
CA ALA A 129 -18.54 29.67 -9.65
C ALA A 129 -17.31 28.92 -9.13
N GLN A 130 -16.93 29.18 -7.87
CA GLN A 130 -15.81 28.51 -7.21
C GLN A 130 -16.03 26.99 -7.10
N GLN A 131 -17.24 26.54 -6.78
CA GLN A 131 -17.53 25.11 -6.71
C GLN A 131 -17.41 24.43 -8.07
N ALA A 132 -17.93 25.04 -9.13
CA ALA A 132 -17.83 24.52 -10.48
C ALA A 132 -16.36 24.46 -10.96
N VAL A 133 -15.56 25.51 -10.72
CA VAL A 133 -14.11 25.50 -11.04
C VAL A 133 -13.37 24.41 -10.26
N ARG A 134 -13.67 24.22 -8.96
CA ARG A 134 -13.08 23.13 -8.17
C ARG A 134 -13.43 21.76 -8.74
N THR A 135 -14.70 21.53 -9.06
CA THR A 135 -15.18 20.27 -9.65
C THR A 135 -14.49 20.00 -11.00
N ALA A 136 -14.40 21.02 -11.87
CA ALA A 136 -13.69 20.92 -13.14
C ALA A 136 -12.19 20.56 -12.95
N ARG A 137 -11.54 21.15 -11.94
CA ARG A 137 -10.14 20.89 -11.60
C ARG A 137 -9.93 19.48 -11.03
N GLU A 138 -10.85 19.00 -10.20
CA GLU A 138 -10.84 17.62 -9.67
C GLU A 138 -11.00 16.58 -10.77
N LEU A 139 -11.84 16.84 -11.78
CA LEU A 139 -11.93 16.00 -12.98
C LEU A 139 -10.64 16.05 -13.82
N TYR A 140 -10.06 17.24 -14.00
CA TYR A 140 -8.81 17.43 -14.72
C TYR A 140 -7.63 16.68 -14.06
N ARG A 141 -7.63 16.51 -12.73
CA ARG A 141 -6.63 15.70 -12.01
C ARG A 141 -6.46 14.30 -12.61
N ALA A 142 -7.50 13.72 -13.21
CA ALA A 142 -7.46 12.39 -13.79
C ALA A 142 -6.54 12.27 -15.03
N ILE A 143 -6.20 13.38 -15.68
CA ILE A 143 -5.32 13.44 -16.86
C ILE A 143 -4.01 14.20 -16.61
N GLU A 144 -3.90 14.92 -15.50
CA GLU A 144 -2.87 15.94 -15.27
C GLU A 144 -1.45 15.37 -15.21
N ASP A 145 -1.24 14.24 -14.55
CA ASP A 145 0.06 13.59 -14.38
C ASP A 145 0.67 13.14 -15.72
N HIS A 146 -0.13 12.46 -16.55
CA HIS A 146 0.26 12.01 -17.87
C HIS A 146 0.48 13.20 -18.82
N LEU A 147 -0.36 14.23 -18.71
CA LEU A 147 -0.18 15.46 -19.46
C LEU A 147 1.12 16.17 -19.07
N ALA A 148 1.39 16.33 -17.78
CA ALA A 148 2.60 17.01 -17.29
C ALA A 148 3.88 16.28 -17.69
N ALA A 149 3.88 14.95 -17.66
CA ALA A 149 5.00 14.13 -18.13
C ALA A 149 5.17 14.22 -19.67
N ALA A 150 4.06 14.23 -20.41
CA ALA A 150 4.10 14.26 -21.87
C ALA A 150 4.43 15.65 -22.43
N ASP A 151 3.80 16.70 -21.93
CA ASP A 151 3.88 18.08 -22.42
C ASP A 151 4.00 19.08 -21.25
N PRO A 152 5.21 19.26 -20.69
CA PRO A 152 5.45 20.17 -19.57
C PRO A 152 5.16 21.65 -19.91
N GLU A 153 5.21 22.04 -21.18
CA GLU A 153 4.93 23.42 -21.60
C GLU A 153 3.43 23.69 -21.55
N ALA A 154 2.63 22.79 -22.14
CA ALA A 154 1.18 22.85 -22.04
C ALA A 154 0.71 22.77 -20.59
N ALA A 155 1.31 21.89 -19.78
CA ALA A 155 0.99 21.77 -18.35
C ALA A 155 1.16 23.11 -17.61
N ARG A 156 2.26 23.85 -17.85
CA ARG A 156 2.46 25.18 -17.26
C ARG A 156 1.45 26.20 -17.76
N ALA A 157 1.07 26.15 -19.04
CA ALA A 157 0.07 27.05 -19.60
C ALA A 157 -1.32 26.80 -19.00
N LEU A 158 -1.72 25.53 -18.90
CA LEU A 158 -2.96 25.11 -18.27
C LEU A 158 -2.97 25.42 -16.78
N GLY A 159 -1.86 25.20 -16.06
CA GLY A 159 -1.74 25.57 -14.65
C GLY A 159 -1.97 27.07 -14.42
N ARG A 160 -1.48 27.94 -15.30
CA ARG A 160 -1.79 29.38 -15.25
C ARG A 160 -3.27 29.67 -15.54
N ALA A 161 -3.87 28.99 -16.51
CA ALA A 161 -5.29 29.15 -16.82
C ALA A 161 -6.18 28.70 -15.64
N TRP A 162 -5.85 27.58 -14.99
CA TRP A 162 -6.55 27.11 -13.78
C TRP A 162 -6.40 28.08 -12.61
N LEU A 163 -5.19 28.64 -12.41
CA LEU A 163 -4.96 29.67 -11.40
C LEU A 163 -5.80 30.92 -11.68
N GLU A 164 -5.83 31.39 -12.92
CA GLU A 164 -6.63 32.53 -13.34
C GLU A 164 -8.13 32.26 -13.10
N LEU A 165 -8.66 31.13 -13.56
CA LEU A 165 -10.04 30.69 -13.31
C LEU A 165 -10.39 30.73 -11.83
N SER A 166 -9.54 30.13 -10.98
CA SER A 166 -9.77 30.07 -9.53
C SER A 166 -9.73 31.45 -8.86
N SER A 167 -8.88 32.35 -9.35
CA SER A 167 -8.76 33.71 -8.82
C SER A 167 -9.87 34.65 -9.29
N ALA A 168 -10.41 34.41 -10.49
CA ALA A 168 -11.37 35.28 -11.15
C ALA A 168 -12.83 34.99 -10.77
N THR A 169 -13.11 33.92 -10.02
CA THR A 169 -14.48 33.58 -9.56
C THR A 169 -15.07 34.58 -8.53
N GLY A 170 -14.27 35.50 -8.00
CA GLY A 170 -14.68 36.40 -6.92
C GLY A 170 -14.82 35.70 -5.56
N SER A 171 -15.35 36.41 -4.57
CA SER A 171 -15.62 35.92 -3.20
C SER A 171 -16.73 36.73 -2.54
N THR A 172 -17.56 36.09 -1.72
CA THR A 172 -18.59 36.77 -0.93
C THR A 172 -18.04 37.47 0.33
N GLY A 173 -16.76 37.23 0.66
CA GLY A 173 -16.14 37.77 1.87
C GLY A 173 -16.70 37.19 3.18
N VAL A 174 -16.10 37.53 4.31
CA VAL A 174 -16.62 37.12 5.63
C VAL A 174 -17.65 38.15 6.07
N LEU A 175 -18.92 37.76 6.10
CA LEU A 175 -20.05 38.67 6.38
C LEU A 175 -20.07 39.89 5.43
N GLY A 176 -19.65 39.71 4.17
CA GLY A 176 -19.56 40.77 3.17
C GLY A 176 -18.29 41.64 3.24
N ALA A 177 -17.46 41.50 4.27
CA ALA A 177 -16.16 42.15 4.33
C ALA A 177 -15.14 41.42 3.44
N GLY A 178 -14.50 42.15 2.53
CA GLY A 178 -13.55 41.60 1.57
C GLY A 178 -14.21 40.88 0.38
N ALA A 179 -15.48 41.16 0.10
CA ALA A 179 -16.15 40.65 -1.09
C ALA A 179 -15.46 41.16 -2.36
N THR A 180 -15.31 40.26 -3.33
CA THR A 180 -14.74 40.54 -4.64
C THR A 180 -15.70 40.02 -5.71
N GLU A 181 -15.98 40.86 -6.71
CA GLU A 181 -16.83 40.47 -7.83
C GLU A 181 -16.08 39.53 -8.77
N PRO A 182 -16.76 38.58 -9.45
CA PRO A 182 -16.15 37.75 -10.47
C PRO A 182 -15.65 38.59 -11.67
N ASP A 183 -14.45 38.27 -12.18
CA ASP A 183 -13.97 38.79 -13.47
C ASP A 183 -14.32 37.80 -14.59
N LEU A 184 -15.51 37.98 -15.16
CA LEU A 184 -16.03 37.10 -16.20
C LEU A 184 -15.17 37.09 -17.47
N ASN A 185 -14.44 38.18 -17.77
CA ASN A 185 -13.59 38.24 -18.96
C ASN A 185 -12.30 37.44 -18.76
N ALA A 186 -11.70 37.55 -17.57
CA ALA A 186 -10.58 36.71 -17.18
C ALA A 186 -10.97 35.23 -17.15
N MET A 187 -12.12 34.90 -16.55
CA MET A 187 -12.66 33.53 -16.54
C MET A 187 -12.89 33.00 -17.97
N ALA A 188 -13.53 33.77 -18.84
CA ALA A 188 -13.81 33.34 -20.21
C ALA A 188 -12.51 33.12 -21.01
N THR A 189 -11.53 34.01 -20.86
CA THR A 189 -10.22 33.88 -21.52
C THR A 189 -9.49 32.63 -21.04
N ALA A 190 -9.45 32.40 -19.73
CA ALA A 190 -8.77 31.24 -19.15
C ALA A 190 -9.49 29.92 -19.49
N ARG A 191 -10.84 29.92 -19.51
CA ARG A 191 -11.64 28.78 -19.98
C ARG A 191 -11.26 28.37 -21.40
N VAL A 192 -11.17 29.32 -22.34
CA VAL A 192 -10.81 29.02 -23.74
C VAL A 192 -9.49 28.27 -23.83
N VAL A 193 -8.48 28.67 -23.05
CA VAL A 193 -7.18 27.98 -23.02
C VAL A 193 -7.33 26.50 -22.62
N VAL A 194 -8.14 26.22 -21.59
CA VAL A 194 -8.38 24.84 -21.14
C VAL A 194 -9.20 24.06 -22.16
N SER A 195 -10.35 24.59 -22.58
CA SER A 195 -11.29 23.92 -23.47
C SER A 195 -10.71 23.63 -24.86
N ASP A 196 -9.95 24.56 -25.44
CA ASP A 196 -9.30 24.37 -26.74
C ASP A 196 -8.25 23.26 -26.67
N TYR A 197 -7.45 23.23 -25.60
CA TYR A 197 -6.48 22.17 -25.38
C TYR A 197 -7.16 20.80 -25.23
N LEU A 198 -8.22 20.73 -24.42
CA LEU A 198 -9.00 19.51 -24.22
C LEU A 198 -9.64 19.02 -25.51
N ALA A 199 -10.20 19.92 -26.31
CA ALA A 199 -10.78 19.59 -27.61
C ALA A 199 -9.73 18.99 -28.57
N ALA A 200 -8.56 19.62 -28.66
CA ALA A 200 -7.49 19.20 -29.54
C ALA A 200 -6.84 17.87 -29.15
N ASN A 201 -6.95 17.46 -27.88
CA ASN A 201 -6.19 16.32 -27.35
C ASN A 201 -7.03 15.18 -26.77
N TYR A 202 -8.29 15.38 -26.44
CA TYR A 202 -9.10 14.36 -25.74
C TYR A 202 -10.51 14.20 -26.32
N ARG A 203 -10.89 15.04 -27.28
CA ARG A 203 -12.17 14.93 -28.03
C ARG A 203 -11.94 14.85 -29.54
N VAL A 204 -10.81 14.28 -29.94
CA VAL A 204 -10.48 14.06 -31.35
C VAL A 204 -11.40 13.01 -31.98
N ALA A 205 -11.53 13.05 -33.31
CA ALA A 205 -12.30 12.07 -34.06
C ALA A 205 -11.65 10.68 -34.00
N ASP A 206 -10.33 10.64 -34.23
CA ASP A 206 -9.55 9.40 -34.28
C ASP A 206 -8.43 9.44 -33.23
N PHE A 207 -8.41 8.44 -32.35
CA PHE A 207 -7.35 8.28 -31.36
C PHE A 207 -6.18 7.47 -31.94
N ALA A 208 -4.96 7.77 -31.49
CA ALA A 208 -3.78 7.00 -31.87
C ALA A 208 -3.91 5.55 -31.35
N PRO A 209 -3.64 4.54 -32.20
CA PRO A 209 -3.55 3.15 -31.75
C PRO A 209 -2.49 3.01 -30.66
N ARG A 210 -2.85 2.42 -29.51
CA ARG A 210 -1.92 2.21 -28.40
C ARG A 210 -2.09 0.84 -27.76
N THR A 211 -0.97 0.26 -27.34
CA THR A 211 -0.92 -0.99 -26.58
C THR A 211 -1.09 -0.77 -25.08
N THR A 212 -0.94 0.47 -24.61
CA THR A 212 -1.07 0.88 -23.20
C THR A 212 -1.99 2.09 -23.17
N LEU A 213 -3.08 1.99 -22.41
CA LEU A 213 -4.03 3.06 -22.16
C LEU A 213 -3.37 4.09 -21.25
N THR A 214 -3.26 5.32 -21.74
CA THR A 214 -2.66 6.45 -21.03
C THR A 214 -3.43 7.71 -21.38
N ALA A 215 -3.45 8.68 -20.48
CA ALA A 215 -4.03 10.00 -20.73
C ALA A 215 -3.06 10.96 -21.42
N VAL A 216 -2.07 10.42 -22.15
CA VAL A 216 -1.15 11.22 -22.97
C VAL A 216 -1.95 11.99 -24.02
N PRO A 217 -1.71 13.32 -24.17
CA PRO A 217 -2.42 14.13 -25.16
C PRO A 217 -2.31 13.56 -26.58
N GLU A 218 -3.40 13.52 -27.34
CA GLU A 218 -3.41 12.88 -28.67
C GLU A 218 -2.44 13.50 -29.67
N THR A 219 -2.18 14.80 -29.58
CA THR A 219 -1.17 15.47 -30.42
C THR A 219 0.24 14.91 -30.18
N ILE A 220 0.54 14.45 -28.96
CA ILE A 220 1.78 13.78 -28.60
C ILE A 220 1.73 12.31 -28.99
N ALA A 221 0.65 11.60 -28.67
CA ALA A 221 0.51 10.18 -29.00
C ALA A 221 0.65 9.92 -30.50
N LEU A 222 0.00 10.74 -31.35
CA LEU A 222 0.08 10.66 -32.80
C LEU A 222 1.46 10.98 -33.37
N SER A 223 2.31 11.71 -32.64
CA SER A 223 3.68 12.02 -33.07
C SER A 223 4.61 10.80 -33.03
N GLY A 224 4.23 9.74 -32.30
CA GLY A 224 5.06 8.57 -32.05
C GLY A 224 6.24 8.84 -31.11
N ARG A 225 6.31 10.02 -30.48
CA ARG A 225 7.32 10.34 -29.48
C ARG A 225 7.15 9.43 -28.26
N ALA A 226 8.23 8.76 -27.85
CA ALA A 226 8.26 8.03 -26.60
C ALA A 226 8.08 8.99 -25.42
N VAL A 227 7.17 8.65 -24.52
CA VAL A 227 6.91 9.38 -23.28
C VAL A 227 7.13 8.42 -22.12
N THR A 228 8.00 8.80 -21.20
CA THR A 228 8.12 8.11 -19.91
C THR A 228 7.05 8.67 -18.99
N LEU A 229 6.15 7.80 -18.53
CA LEU A 229 5.09 8.14 -17.59
C LEU A 229 5.47 7.59 -16.21
N PRO A 230 5.20 8.33 -15.13
CA PRO A 230 5.35 7.77 -13.80
C PRO A 230 4.34 6.65 -13.60
N ALA A 231 4.72 5.59 -12.90
CA ALA A 231 3.77 4.64 -12.36
C ALA A 231 2.87 5.34 -11.33
N THR A 232 1.59 5.01 -11.35
CA THR A 232 0.62 5.54 -10.39
C THR A 232 -0.31 4.42 -9.95
N LEU A 233 -0.64 4.43 -8.67
CA LEU A 233 -1.70 3.59 -8.14
C LEU A 233 -3.07 4.08 -8.61
N PRO A 234 -3.99 3.17 -8.98
CA PRO A 234 -5.36 3.55 -9.29
C PRO A 234 -6.11 3.93 -8.00
N PRO A 235 -7.18 4.75 -8.12
CA PRO A 235 -8.08 5.03 -7.01
C PRO A 235 -8.61 3.76 -6.34
N GLY A 236 -8.57 3.74 -5.01
CA GLY A 236 -8.96 2.60 -4.19
C GLY A 236 -7.82 1.69 -3.74
N SER A 237 -6.60 1.93 -4.23
CA SER A 237 -5.39 1.33 -3.67
C SER A 237 -5.14 1.78 -2.22
N ASP A 238 -4.54 0.89 -1.43
CA ASP A 238 -4.02 1.15 -0.08
C ASP A 238 -2.75 0.32 0.08
N ILE A 239 -1.59 0.95 0.15
CA ILE A 239 -0.30 0.28 0.34
C ILE A 239 0.43 0.82 1.57
N PHE A 240 -0.28 1.58 2.42
CA PHE A 240 0.31 2.17 3.62
C PHE A 240 0.54 1.10 4.67
N ASP A 241 1.38 1.42 5.64
CA ASP A 241 1.58 0.58 6.81
C ASP A 241 0.26 0.28 7.50
N GLN A 242 0.19 -0.92 8.08
CA GLN A 242 -0.98 -1.32 8.83
C GLN A 242 -1.10 -0.56 10.15
N ASP A 243 -2.35 -0.40 10.59
CA ASP A 243 -2.71 0.29 11.82
C ASP A 243 -3.77 -0.58 12.55
N PRO A 244 -3.47 -1.12 13.75
CA PRO A 244 -2.23 -0.92 14.53
C PRO A 244 -0.99 -1.57 13.91
N LEU A 245 0.18 -0.99 14.17
CA LEU A 245 1.47 -1.49 13.67
C LEU A 245 1.86 -2.80 14.37
N PRO A 246 2.34 -3.85 13.69
CA PRO A 246 2.67 -5.12 14.34
C PRO A 246 3.94 -5.00 15.17
N LEU A 247 4.01 -5.80 16.22
CA LEU A 247 5.26 -6.00 16.93
C LEU A 247 6.24 -6.78 16.04
N LEU A 248 7.46 -6.26 15.91
CA LEU A 248 8.60 -6.96 15.32
C LEU A 248 9.41 -7.61 16.45
N VAL A 249 9.76 -8.88 16.29
CA VAL A 249 10.63 -9.60 17.24
C VAL A 249 11.82 -10.14 16.47
N LEU A 250 13.00 -9.61 16.79
CA LEU A 250 14.26 -10.01 16.18
C LEU A 250 15.09 -10.84 17.17
N GLY A 251 15.61 -11.96 16.69
CA GLY A 251 16.37 -12.90 17.52
C GLY A 251 17.60 -12.29 18.19
N PHE A 252 18.29 -11.35 17.55
CA PHE A 252 19.45 -10.66 18.11
C PHE A 252 19.06 -9.62 19.18
N GLU A 253 17.94 -8.91 19.02
CA GLU A 253 17.45 -7.94 20.00
C GLU A 253 17.04 -8.63 21.31
N GLU A 254 16.37 -9.79 21.21
CA GLU A 254 16.04 -10.65 22.36
C GLU A 254 17.29 -11.16 23.11
N GLN A 255 18.45 -11.16 22.45
CA GLN A 255 19.74 -11.47 23.05
C GLN A 255 20.46 -10.23 23.61
N GLY A 256 19.87 -9.05 23.49
CA GLY A 256 20.41 -7.77 23.94
C GLY A 256 21.54 -7.23 23.06
N ILE A 257 21.55 -7.58 21.77
CA ILE A 257 22.53 -7.09 20.80
C ILE A 257 21.93 -5.88 20.07
N ASP A 258 22.72 -4.83 19.88
CA ASP A 258 22.35 -3.65 19.09
C ASP A 258 22.57 -3.93 17.60
N GLU A 259 21.60 -3.56 16.76
CA GLU A 259 21.69 -3.78 15.31
C GLU A 259 22.86 -3.01 14.66
N THR A 260 23.23 -1.85 15.21
CA THR A 260 24.37 -1.06 14.72
C THR A 260 25.71 -1.80 14.86
N ASP A 261 25.79 -2.79 15.75
CA ASP A 261 26.95 -3.69 15.90
C ASP A 261 26.93 -4.85 14.87
N LEU A 262 25.84 -5.00 14.10
CA LEU A 262 25.59 -6.07 13.14
C LEU A 262 25.42 -5.52 11.71
N PRO A 263 26.49 -4.99 11.07
CA PRO A 263 26.39 -4.24 9.82
C PRO A 263 25.85 -5.05 8.63
N LEU A 264 25.91 -6.39 8.67
CA LEU A 264 25.28 -7.22 7.65
C LEU A 264 23.75 -7.26 7.81
N ILE A 265 23.26 -7.26 9.06
CA ILE A 265 21.83 -7.27 9.39
C ILE A 265 21.26 -5.87 9.14
N ALA A 266 21.91 -4.80 9.64
CA ALA A 266 21.50 -3.41 9.37
C ALA A 266 21.42 -3.11 7.86
N TYR A 267 22.33 -3.67 7.06
CA TYR A 267 22.25 -3.56 5.60
C TYR A 267 21.10 -4.38 5.01
N GLY A 268 20.84 -5.56 5.57
CA GLY A 268 19.74 -6.44 5.16
C GLY A 268 18.37 -5.84 5.47
N ASP A 269 18.23 -5.19 6.62
CA ASP A 269 17.03 -4.45 7.03
C ASP A 269 16.79 -3.27 6.07
N MET A 270 17.79 -2.42 5.85
CA MET A 270 17.70 -1.35 4.85
C MET A 270 17.30 -1.86 3.46
N LEU A 271 17.84 -3.00 3.00
CA LEU A 271 17.45 -3.59 1.72
C LEU A 271 16.00 -4.10 1.74
N PHE A 272 15.51 -4.61 2.87
CA PHE A 272 14.14 -5.08 3.03
C PHE A 272 13.12 -3.93 2.89
N ASP A 273 13.52 -2.74 3.34
CA ASP A 273 12.75 -1.50 3.26
C ASP A 273 13.04 -0.64 2.02
N SER A 274 13.96 -1.08 1.15
CA SER A 274 14.36 -0.31 -0.02
C SER A 274 13.54 -0.63 -1.27
N PRO A 275 12.82 0.35 -1.87
CA PRO A 275 12.20 0.14 -3.19
C PRO A 275 13.24 0.04 -4.32
N GLU A 276 14.47 0.49 -4.08
CA GLU A 276 15.54 0.56 -5.08
C GLU A 276 16.11 -0.81 -5.48
N ILE A 277 15.81 -1.88 -4.73
CA ILE A 277 16.15 -3.25 -5.14
C ILE A 277 15.22 -3.77 -6.25
N PHE A 278 14.06 -3.15 -6.45
CA PHE A 278 13.11 -3.47 -7.49
C PHE A 278 13.27 -2.57 -8.73
N SER A 279 12.34 -2.67 -9.67
CA SER A 279 12.31 -1.82 -10.86
C SER A 279 10.88 -1.55 -11.32
N GLY A 280 10.74 -0.70 -12.34
CA GLY A 280 9.45 -0.38 -12.94
C GLY A 280 8.46 0.16 -11.91
N PRO A 281 7.18 -0.28 -11.96
CA PRO A 281 6.14 0.26 -11.11
C PRO A 281 6.41 0.11 -9.61
N ALA A 282 6.96 -1.02 -9.17
CA ALA A 282 7.21 -1.25 -7.74
C ALA A 282 8.16 -0.22 -7.13
N ARG A 283 9.29 0.02 -7.79
CA ARG A 283 10.23 1.07 -7.36
C ARG A 283 9.59 2.46 -7.44
N GLU A 284 8.94 2.79 -8.55
CA GLU A 284 8.38 4.14 -8.78
C GLU A 284 7.25 4.51 -7.81
N ILE A 285 6.49 3.52 -7.31
CA ILE A 285 5.42 3.73 -6.32
C ILE A 285 5.87 3.42 -4.88
N GLY A 286 7.16 3.15 -4.66
CA GLY A 286 7.73 2.95 -3.33
C GLY A 286 7.38 1.62 -2.65
N ILE A 287 7.13 0.55 -3.40
CA ILE A 287 6.97 -0.79 -2.82
C ILE A 287 8.33 -1.33 -2.43
N ALA A 288 8.44 -1.79 -1.20
CA ALA A 288 9.53 -2.58 -0.65
C ALA A 288 9.00 -3.93 -0.10
N CYS A 289 9.87 -4.78 0.44
CA CYS A 289 9.41 -6.04 1.07
C CYS A 289 8.46 -5.73 2.25
N SER A 290 8.79 -4.72 3.04
CA SER A 290 8.00 -4.26 4.19
C SER A 290 6.63 -3.68 3.83
N THR A 291 6.42 -3.21 2.60
CA THR A 291 5.10 -2.74 2.15
C THR A 291 4.07 -3.87 2.18
N CYS A 292 4.49 -5.10 1.83
CA CYS A 292 3.64 -6.30 1.91
C CYS A 292 3.81 -7.02 3.25
N HIS A 293 5.05 -7.12 3.74
CA HIS A 293 5.44 -7.84 4.95
C HIS A 293 5.80 -6.87 6.07
N ASN A 294 4.85 -6.02 6.45
CA ASN A 294 5.05 -4.93 7.39
C ASN A 294 5.48 -5.46 8.77
N ARG A 295 6.71 -5.11 9.17
CA ARG A 295 7.36 -5.57 10.42
C ARG A 295 7.34 -7.09 10.59
N SER A 296 7.73 -7.81 9.54
CA SER A 296 7.71 -9.28 9.42
C SER A 296 6.31 -9.93 9.42
N ASP A 297 5.23 -9.16 9.53
CA ASP A 297 3.87 -9.68 9.48
C ASP A 297 3.14 -9.27 8.19
N ILE A 298 1.95 -9.84 7.96
CA ILE A 298 1.12 -9.47 6.81
C ILE A 298 0.68 -8.00 6.90
N ASN A 299 0.80 -7.21 5.82
CA ASN A 299 0.09 -5.94 5.71
C ASN A 299 -1.37 -6.18 5.29
N GLN A 300 -2.28 -6.22 6.27
CA GLN A 300 -3.72 -6.45 6.02
C GLN A 300 -4.42 -5.33 5.26
N ARG A 301 -3.79 -4.15 5.16
CA ARG A 301 -4.35 -3.03 4.39
C ARG A 301 -4.04 -3.12 2.92
N PHE A 302 -2.95 -3.81 2.55
CA PHE A 302 -2.42 -3.86 1.20
C PHE A 302 -3.51 -4.24 0.21
N PHE A 303 -3.76 -3.38 -0.76
CA PHE A 303 -4.76 -3.59 -1.79
C PHE A 303 -4.44 -2.76 -3.02
N ILE A 304 -4.43 -3.40 -4.19
CA ILE A 304 -4.37 -2.72 -5.48
C ILE A 304 -5.50 -3.27 -6.36
N PRO A 305 -6.48 -2.45 -6.79
CA PRO A 305 -7.55 -2.87 -7.70
C PRO A 305 -7.01 -3.64 -8.91
N GLY A 306 -7.59 -4.78 -9.25
CA GLY A 306 -7.15 -5.64 -10.36
C GLY A 306 -5.92 -6.50 -10.10
N ALA A 307 -5.10 -6.19 -9.09
CA ALA A 307 -4.02 -7.06 -8.62
C ALA A 307 -4.35 -7.74 -7.28
N SER A 308 -5.37 -7.26 -6.56
CA SER A 308 -5.83 -7.80 -5.28
C SER A 308 -7.31 -8.13 -5.35
N HIS A 309 -7.72 -9.30 -4.88
CA HIS A 309 -9.15 -9.65 -4.72
C HIS A 309 -9.70 -9.22 -3.35
N GLN A 310 -8.82 -9.03 -2.37
CA GLN A 310 -9.13 -8.61 -1.00
C GLN A 310 -7.92 -7.90 -0.37
N PRO A 311 -8.11 -7.15 0.73
CA PRO A 311 -6.99 -6.60 1.49
C PRO A 311 -6.07 -7.71 2.04
N GLY A 312 -4.75 -7.48 2.00
CA GLY A 312 -3.74 -8.45 2.39
C GLY A 312 -3.46 -9.54 1.35
N ALA A 313 -3.89 -9.35 0.10
CA ALA A 313 -3.61 -10.28 -1.00
C ALA A 313 -3.15 -9.53 -2.25
N VAL A 314 -2.31 -10.17 -3.05
CA VAL A 314 -1.79 -9.59 -4.29
C VAL A 314 -1.33 -10.68 -5.26
N ASP A 315 -1.55 -10.41 -6.54
CA ASP A 315 -1.00 -11.12 -7.68
C ASP A 315 0.31 -10.43 -8.09
N VAL A 316 1.44 -11.08 -7.83
CA VAL A 316 2.79 -10.56 -8.10
C VAL A 316 3.41 -11.13 -9.37
N ASP A 317 2.85 -12.21 -9.91
CA ASP A 317 3.23 -12.81 -11.18
C ASP A 317 2.25 -12.47 -12.33
N GLY A 318 1.37 -11.49 -12.10
CA GLY A 318 0.55 -10.83 -13.12
C GLY A 318 1.28 -9.75 -13.93
N ALA A 319 0.51 -8.99 -14.72
CA ALA A 319 1.06 -8.04 -15.69
C ALA A 319 1.64 -6.75 -15.10
N PHE A 320 1.27 -6.38 -13.86
CA PHE A 320 1.48 -5.03 -13.35
C PHE A 320 2.95 -4.77 -12.98
N PHE A 321 3.55 -5.61 -12.14
CA PHE A 321 4.91 -5.40 -11.65
C PHE A 321 5.97 -5.82 -12.67
N ASN A 322 5.83 -7.03 -13.23
CA ASN A 322 6.72 -7.53 -14.26
C ASN A 322 5.96 -8.17 -15.43
N PRO A 323 5.64 -7.40 -16.49
CA PRO A 323 4.95 -7.92 -17.66
C PRO A 323 5.65 -9.11 -18.35
N MET A 324 6.96 -9.29 -18.15
CA MET A 324 7.73 -10.40 -18.72
C MET A 324 7.47 -11.72 -17.97
N PHE A 325 7.06 -11.65 -16.71
CA PHE A 325 6.76 -12.80 -15.87
C PHE A 325 5.27 -13.12 -15.77
N ASN A 326 4.42 -12.30 -16.40
CA ASN A 326 2.98 -12.48 -16.45
C ASN A 326 2.55 -13.89 -16.88
N ASP A 327 1.97 -14.65 -15.95
CA ASP A 327 1.47 -16.01 -16.18
C ASP A 327 0.08 -16.05 -16.85
N ARG A 328 -0.57 -14.87 -16.94
CA ARG A 328 -1.88 -14.58 -17.53
C ARG A 328 -3.06 -15.18 -16.78
N ARG A 329 -2.91 -15.42 -15.49
CA ARG A 329 -3.98 -15.80 -14.58
C ARG A 329 -4.30 -14.62 -13.67
N ALA A 330 -5.46 -14.73 -13.03
CA ALA A 330 -5.92 -13.77 -12.04
C ALA A 330 -6.21 -14.59 -10.79
N ASP A 331 -5.13 -14.92 -10.08
CA ASP A 331 -5.10 -15.76 -8.89
C ASP A 331 -4.24 -15.11 -7.78
N PRO A 332 -4.59 -13.87 -7.36
CA PRO A 332 -3.95 -13.24 -6.23
C PRO A 332 -4.00 -14.15 -5.00
N ILE A 333 -2.85 -14.25 -4.33
CA ILE A 333 -2.71 -15.04 -3.11
C ILE A 333 -2.59 -14.14 -1.89
N ASP A 334 -2.90 -14.70 -0.73
CA ASP A 334 -2.64 -14.07 0.56
C ASP A 334 -1.15 -13.74 0.73
N ILE A 335 -0.87 -12.56 1.26
CA ILE A 335 0.49 -12.17 1.63
C ILE A 335 0.84 -12.92 2.93
N PRO A 336 1.82 -13.84 2.93
CA PRO A 336 2.13 -14.60 4.14
C PRO A 336 2.87 -13.74 5.18
N SER A 337 2.64 -14.01 6.46
CA SER A 337 3.54 -13.55 7.53
C SER A 337 4.94 -14.15 7.34
N LEU A 338 5.99 -13.36 7.60
CA LEU A 338 7.38 -13.82 7.60
C LEU A 338 7.89 -14.17 8.99
N ARG A 339 7.07 -14.05 10.04
CA ARG A 339 7.44 -14.44 11.40
C ARG A 339 7.93 -15.89 11.46
N GLY A 340 9.08 -16.10 12.11
CA GLY A 340 9.70 -17.41 12.24
C GLY A 340 10.26 -18.00 10.94
N LEU A 341 10.58 -17.16 9.94
CA LEU A 341 10.98 -17.57 8.58
C LEU A 341 12.07 -18.67 8.53
N ARG A 342 13.00 -18.65 9.50
CA ARG A 342 14.06 -19.67 9.63
C ARG A 342 13.54 -21.09 9.87
N PHE A 343 12.28 -21.24 10.27
CA PHE A 343 11.65 -22.52 10.58
C PHE A 343 10.61 -23.00 9.55
N THR A 344 10.20 -22.13 8.63
CA THR A 344 9.01 -22.32 7.77
C THR A 344 9.29 -22.94 6.42
N GLY A 345 10.56 -23.16 6.06
CA GLY A 345 10.95 -23.79 4.80
C GLY A 345 10.21 -25.12 4.54
N PRO A 346 9.91 -25.51 3.29
CA PRO A 346 10.24 -24.80 2.04
C PRO A 346 9.48 -23.48 1.83
N TYR A 347 9.83 -22.75 0.77
CA TYR A 347 9.39 -21.37 0.53
C TYR A 347 8.60 -21.23 -0.78
N GLY A 348 7.75 -20.20 -0.82
CA GLY A 348 6.64 -20.06 -1.77
C GLY A 348 5.41 -20.82 -1.26
N ARG A 349 4.20 -20.36 -1.61
CA ARG A 349 2.95 -20.97 -1.09
C ARG A 349 2.78 -22.45 -1.44
N ASP A 350 3.47 -22.93 -2.47
CA ASP A 350 3.48 -24.31 -2.96
C ASP A 350 4.79 -25.07 -2.63
N GLY A 351 5.69 -24.48 -1.85
CA GLY A 351 6.96 -25.08 -1.44
C GLY A 351 7.96 -25.31 -2.54
N ARG A 352 7.85 -24.59 -3.67
CA ARG A 352 8.71 -24.80 -4.84
C ARG A 352 10.19 -24.42 -4.60
N PHE A 353 10.49 -23.60 -3.59
CA PHE A 353 11.85 -23.15 -3.28
C PHE A 353 12.38 -23.81 -2.01
N ALA A 354 13.51 -24.50 -2.10
CA ALA A 354 14.18 -25.10 -0.94
C ALA A 354 15.03 -24.10 -0.12
N SER A 355 15.28 -22.90 -0.66
CA SER A 355 16.18 -21.90 -0.09
C SER A 355 15.51 -20.54 -0.08
N ILE A 356 15.53 -19.86 1.07
CA ILE A 356 15.00 -18.50 1.18
C ILE A 356 15.77 -17.56 0.26
N ARG A 357 17.08 -17.77 0.08
CA ARG A 357 17.90 -16.99 -0.85
C ARG A 357 17.37 -17.04 -2.28
N ASP A 358 17.02 -18.24 -2.76
CA ASP A 358 16.53 -18.44 -4.13
C ASP A 358 15.13 -17.82 -4.29
N PHE A 359 14.29 -17.94 -3.25
CA PHE A 359 12.99 -17.28 -3.20
C PHE A 359 13.12 -15.75 -3.22
N THR A 360 13.96 -15.15 -2.37
CA THR A 360 14.21 -13.71 -2.35
C THR A 360 14.72 -13.19 -3.69
N ARG A 361 15.62 -13.92 -4.34
CA ARG A 361 16.09 -13.57 -5.70
C ARG A 361 14.96 -13.71 -6.74
N ASN A 362 14.05 -14.67 -6.59
CA ASN A 362 12.85 -14.77 -7.43
C ASN A 362 11.94 -13.55 -7.25
N VAL A 363 11.65 -13.16 -6.01
CA VAL A 363 10.84 -11.97 -5.70
C VAL A 363 11.44 -10.73 -6.38
N ILE A 364 12.74 -10.47 -6.17
CA ILE A 364 13.39 -9.29 -6.73
C ILE A 364 13.38 -9.30 -8.27
N VAL A 365 13.86 -10.37 -8.90
CA VAL A 365 14.12 -10.37 -10.35
C VAL A 365 12.89 -10.72 -11.17
N ASN A 366 12.10 -11.70 -10.72
CA ASN A 366 11.02 -12.26 -11.51
C ASN A 366 9.68 -11.58 -11.19
N GLU A 367 9.36 -11.34 -9.92
CA GLU A 367 8.07 -10.73 -9.55
C GLU A 367 8.13 -9.19 -9.72
N PHE A 368 9.21 -8.56 -9.27
CA PHE A 368 9.34 -7.09 -9.23
C PHE A 368 10.37 -6.50 -10.21
N ALA A 369 10.81 -7.30 -11.19
CA ALA A 369 11.66 -6.89 -12.32
C ALA A 369 13.00 -6.23 -11.96
N GLY A 370 13.45 -6.36 -10.71
CA GLY A 370 14.71 -5.82 -10.20
C GLY A 370 15.93 -6.40 -10.91
N ALA A 371 17.05 -5.68 -10.81
CA ALA A 371 18.34 -6.19 -11.29
C ALA A 371 18.79 -7.40 -10.46
N GLU A 372 19.67 -8.23 -11.01
CA GLU A 372 20.26 -9.35 -10.25
C GLU A 372 20.98 -8.81 -9.00
N PRO A 373 20.53 -9.18 -7.78
CA PRO A 373 21.19 -8.73 -6.56
C PRO A 373 22.61 -9.28 -6.46
N THR A 374 23.51 -8.51 -5.85
CA THR A 374 24.85 -9.03 -5.58
C THR A 374 24.78 -10.17 -4.55
N PRO A 375 25.79 -11.06 -4.48
CA PRO A 375 25.83 -12.06 -3.43
C PRO A 375 25.77 -11.46 -2.02
N PHE A 376 26.37 -10.28 -1.83
CA PHE A 376 26.37 -9.55 -0.57
C PHE A 376 24.96 -9.04 -0.19
N MET A 377 24.20 -8.49 -1.15
CA MET A 377 22.81 -8.06 -0.91
C MET A 377 21.93 -9.24 -0.48
N LEU A 378 22.04 -10.38 -1.16
CA LEU A 378 21.27 -11.58 -0.78
C LEU A 378 21.73 -12.16 0.56
N ASP A 379 23.03 -12.13 0.88
CA ASP A 379 23.52 -12.56 2.19
C ASP A 379 22.98 -11.66 3.31
N ALA A 380 22.94 -10.34 3.09
CA ALA A 380 22.42 -9.35 4.02
C ALA A 380 20.91 -9.52 4.26
N LEU A 381 20.12 -9.56 3.18
CA LEU A 381 18.67 -9.82 3.26
C LEU A 381 18.38 -11.11 4.01
N VAL A 382 19.05 -12.22 3.65
CA VAL A 382 18.83 -13.50 4.33
C VAL A 382 19.24 -13.43 5.80
N ALA A 383 20.35 -12.76 6.14
CA ALA A 383 20.75 -12.59 7.54
C ALA A 383 19.63 -11.91 8.35
N TYR A 384 19.13 -10.77 7.87
CA TYR A 384 18.03 -10.04 8.51
C TYR A 384 16.73 -10.86 8.58
N MET A 385 16.24 -11.39 7.46
CA MET A 385 14.96 -12.10 7.43
C MET A 385 14.95 -13.39 8.28
N THR A 386 16.11 -13.98 8.57
CA THR A 386 16.18 -15.15 9.48
C THR A 386 16.08 -14.78 10.96
N GLU A 387 16.19 -13.50 11.31
CA GLU A 387 16.02 -13.01 12.68
C GLU A 387 14.55 -12.87 13.07
N PHE A 388 13.63 -12.73 12.10
CA PHE A 388 12.19 -12.68 12.34
C PHE A 388 11.73 -13.89 13.17
N ASP A 389 11.29 -13.64 14.41
CA ASP A 389 10.81 -14.67 15.32
C ASP A 389 9.28 -14.71 15.40
N PHE A 390 8.77 -15.77 16.01
CA PHE A 390 7.36 -15.81 16.39
C PHE A 390 7.11 -14.91 17.59
N LEU A 391 5.89 -14.37 17.67
CA LEU A 391 5.45 -13.65 18.86
C LEU A 391 5.36 -14.60 20.08
N PRO A 392 5.63 -14.09 21.30
CA PRO A 392 5.38 -14.84 22.52
C PRO A 392 3.89 -15.16 22.69
N ASN A 393 3.59 -16.29 23.33
CA ASN A 393 2.22 -16.67 23.69
C ASN A 393 2.22 -17.45 25.01
N ALA A 394 1.79 -16.81 26.10
CA ALA A 394 1.76 -17.38 27.45
C ALA A 394 0.82 -18.60 27.60
N MET A 395 -0.10 -18.81 26.65
CA MET A 395 -0.98 -19.97 26.61
C MET A 395 -0.31 -21.22 26.00
N LEU A 396 0.90 -21.07 25.44
CA LEU A 396 1.68 -22.16 24.86
C LEU A 396 3.01 -22.38 25.59
N THR A 397 3.43 -23.64 25.64
CA THR A 397 4.81 -24.01 25.95
C THR A 397 5.67 -23.91 24.69
N GLY A 398 6.99 -23.88 24.85
CA GLY A 398 7.93 -23.86 23.71
C GLY A 398 7.87 -25.10 22.79
N ASP A 399 7.22 -26.19 23.21
CA ASP A 399 6.92 -27.37 22.38
C ASP A 399 5.47 -27.40 21.87
N GLY A 400 4.76 -26.26 21.89
CA GLY A 400 3.45 -26.08 21.29
C GLY A 400 2.27 -26.69 22.06
N ARG A 401 2.45 -27.05 23.34
CA ARG A 401 1.36 -27.56 24.19
C ARG A 401 0.66 -26.43 24.93
N LEU A 402 -0.63 -26.60 25.22
CA LEU A 402 -1.38 -25.64 26.02
C LEU A 402 -0.87 -25.59 27.47
N THR A 403 -0.75 -24.39 28.02
CA THR A 403 -0.50 -24.15 29.46
C THR A 403 -1.80 -24.12 30.26
N GLU A 404 -1.71 -23.93 31.57
CA GLU A 404 -2.88 -23.73 32.44
C GLU A 404 -3.59 -22.38 32.19
N ALA A 405 -2.93 -21.44 31.51
CA ALA A 405 -3.54 -20.16 31.12
C ALA A 405 -4.53 -20.31 29.96
N ALA A 406 -4.45 -21.41 29.20
CA ALA A 406 -5.33 -21.68 28.07
C ALA A 406 -6.79 -21.95 28.51
N PRO A 407 -7.80 -21.47 27.76
CA PRO A 407 -9.21 -21.72 28.07
C PRO A 407 -9.56 -23.22 28.10
N GLU A 408 -10.50 -23.63 28.95
CA GLU A 408 -10.97 -25.04 29.02
C GLU A 408 -11.52 -25.55 27.68
N ALA A 409 -12.12 -24.67 26.86
CA ALA A 409 -12.59 -25.02 25.53
C ALA A 409 -11.44 -25.40 24.59
N ALA A 410 -10.33 -24.65 24.62
CA ALA A 410 -9.13 -24.96 23.86
C ALA A 410 -8.51 -26.30 24.30
N GLN A 411 -8.55 -26.63 25.59
CA GLN A 411 -8.09 -27.93 26.09
C GLN A 411 -8.91 -29.09 25.53
N ARG A 412 -10.24 -28.95 25.40
CA ARG A 412 -11.08 -29.94 24.72
C ARG A 412 -10.82 -29.97 23.23
N GLY A 413 -10.64 -28.80 22.61
CA GLY A 413 -10.29 -28.66 21.20
C GLY A 413 -8.97 -29.33 20.83
N ALA A 414 -7.98 -29.28 21.70
CA ALA A 414 -6.70 -29.96 21.52
C ALA A 414 -6.86 -31.48 21.37
N ALA A 415 -7.82 -32.09 22.09
CA ALA A 415 -8.11 -33.51 21.93
C ALA A 415 -8.67 -33.82 20.53
N ILE A 416 -9.54 -32.96 20.01
CA ILE A 416 -10.13 -33.08 18.67
C ILE A 416 -9.06 -32.87 17.59
N PHE A 417 -8.19 -31.86 17.76
CA PHE A 417 -7.10 -31.55 16.84
C PHE A 417 -6.12 -32.72 16.65
N ASN A 418 -5.89 -33.50 17.71
CA ASN A 418 -5.03 -34.68 17.70
C ASN A 418 -5.76 -35.97 17.27
N GLN A 419 -7.08 -35.94 17.11
CA GLN A 419 -7.88 -37.10 16.75
C GLN A 419 -7.73 -37.44 15.26
N PRO A 420 -7.47 -38.71 14.90
CA PRO A 420 -7.56 -39.17 13.52
C PRO A 420 -8.99 -39.16 12.99
N PHE A 421 -9.15 -38.77 11.72
CA PHE A 421 -10.44 -38.80 11.01
C PHE A 421 -10.34 -39.65 9.75
N ASP A 422 -11.33 -40.50 9.51
CA ASP A 422 -11.42 -41.30 8.26
C ASP A 422 -11.48 -40.38 7.03
N GLY A 423 -12.16 -39.25 7.15
CA GLY A 423 -12.24 -38.18 6.15
C GLY A 423 -10.90 -37.55 5.75
N LEU A 424 -9.89 -37.70 6.61
CA LEU A 424 -8.51 -37.27 6.38
C LEU A 424 -7.58 -38.46 6.13
N ASN A 425 -8.11 -39.59 5.68
CA ASN A 425 -7.37 -40.84 5.45
C ASN A 425 -6.66 -41.35 6.72
N GLY A 426 -7.31 -41.23 7.88
CA GLY A 426 -6.77 -41.66 9.17
C GLY A 426 -5.71 -40.72 9.74
N LYS A 427 -5.59 -39.50 9.22
CA LYS A 427 -4.75 -38.42 9.78
C LYS A 427 -5.56 -37.53 10.72
N SER A 428 -4.86 -36.78 11.55
CA SER A 428 -5.38 -35.70 12.39
C SER A 428 -4.93 -34.33 11.88
N CYS A 429 -5.45 -33.24 12.42
CA CYS A 429 -4.95 -31.89 12.13
C CYS A 429 -3.46 -31.76 12.51
N ALA A 430 -3.08 -32.35 13.65
CA ALA A 430 -1.71 -32.43 14.14
C ALA A 430 -0.75 -33.24 13.26
N SER A 431 -1.26 -33.98 12.27
CA SER A 431 -0.41 -34.75 11.35
C SER A 431 0.33 -33.86 10.35
N CYS A 432 -0.20 -32.67 10.07
CA CYS A 432 0.45 -31.64 9.24
C CYS A 432 0.86 -30.44 10.11
N HIS A 433 0.00 -29.98 11.02
CA HIS A 433 0.30 -28.89 11.95
C HIS A 433 0.93 -29.42 13.25
N VAL A 434 2.19 -29.86 13.18
CA VAL A 434 2.88 -30.59 14.26
C VAL A 434 3.28 -29.65 15.42
N PRO A 435 2.73 -29.80 16.64
CA PRO A 435 2.91 -28.80 17.72
C PRO A 435 4.37 -28.51 18.11
N ASP A 436 5.20 -29.53 18.29
CA ASP A 436 6.62 -29.38 18.66
C ASP A 436 7.53 -29.01 17.47
N GLY A 437 6.95 -28.89 16.28
CA GLY A 437 7.58 -28.42 15.05
C GLY A 437 7.14 -27.02 14.64
N ASN A 438 6.72 -26.16 15.59
CA ASN A 438 6.12 -24.85 15.33
C ASN A 438 4.84 -24.94 14.47
N PHE A 439 4.06 -26.00 14.68
CA PHE A 439 2.84 -26.29 13.90
C PHE A 439 3.08 -26.49 12.40
N LEU A 440 4.22 -27.10 12.05
CA LEU A 440 4.64 -27.36 10.67
C LEU A 440 5.16 -28.78 10.49
N ASP A 441 4.81 -29.41 9.37
CA ASP A 441 5.44 -30.64 8.89
C ASP A 441 6.41 -30.41 7.72
N ARG A 442 6.52 -29.15 7.27
CA ARG A 442 7.40 -28.68 6.19
C ARG A 442 7.18 -29.41 4.86
N GLN A 443 5.91 -29.68 4.56
CA GLN A 443 5.49 -30.37 3.35
C GLN A 443 4.30 -29.66 2.71
N ALA A 444 4.21 -29.78 1.38
CA ALA A 444 3.06 -29.36 0.61
C ALA A 444 2.00 -30.46 0.55
N HIS A 445 0.73 -30.09 0.78
CA HIS A 445 -0.41 -31.01 0.72
C HIS A 445 -1.51 -30.46 -0.16
N ASP A 446 -2.08 -31.32 -1.00
CA ASP A 446 -3.33 -31.02 -1.71
C ASP A 446 -4.51 -31.43 -0.83
N ILE A 447 -5.14 -30.44 -0.22
CA ILE A 447 -6.36 -30.61 0.57
C ILE A 447 -7.64 -30.36 -0.27
N GLY A 448 -7.51 -30.06 -1.57
CA GLY A 448 -8.62 -29.72 -2.45
C GLY A 448 -9.17 -28.31 -2.25
N SER A 449 -8.35 -27.38 -1.73
CA SER A 449 -8.70 -25.96 -1.60
C SER A 449 -8.40 -25.15 -2.86
N VAL A 450 -7.41 -25.57 -3.66
CA VAL A 450 -7.01 -24.88 -4.90
C VAL A 450 -7.93 -25.30 -6.04
N ILE A 451 -8.41 -24.32 -6.81
CA ILE A 451 -9.16 -24.58 -8.04
C ILE A 451 -8.17 -25.00 -9.14
N PRO A 452 -8.33 -26.17 -9.78
CA PRO A 452 -7.42 -26.60 -10.84
C PRO A 452 -7.46 -25.65 -12.03
N ALA A 453 -6.29 -25.16 -12.47
CA ALA A 453 -6.19 -24.24 -13.60
C ALA A 453 -6.74 -24.80 -14.93
N TYR A 454 -6.75 -26.12 -15.10
CA TYR A 454 -7.35 -26.82 -16.23
C TYR A 454 -7.63 -28.30 -15.90
N GLU A 455 -8.47 -28.95 -16.71
CA GLU A 455 -8.79 -30.36 -16.55
C GLU A 455 -7.53 -31.24 -16.62
N GLY A 456 -7.26 -32.00 -15.55
CA GLY A 456 -6.07 -32.83 -15.42
C GLY A 456 -4.82 -32.11 -14.92
N SER A 457 -4.92 -30.84 -14.50
CA SER A 457 -3.87 -30.19 -13.72
C SER A 457 -3.50 -31.04 -12.51
N ARG A 458 -2.19 -31.10 -12.22
CA ARG A 458 -1.62 -31.80 -11.06
C ARG A 458 -1.12 -30.84 -9.98
N GLY A 459 -1.25 -29.53 -10.21
CA GLY A 459 -1.01 -28.52 -9.18
C GLY A 459 -2.19 -28.46 -8.22
N GLY A 460 -1.95 -27.89 -7.03
CA GLY A 460 -2.96 -27.75 -5.98
C GLY A 460 -2.44 -28.04 -4.58
N ALA A 461 -1.23 -28.58 -4.46
CA ALA A 461 -0.54 -28.72 -3.19
C ALA A 461 -0.01 -27.36 -2.72
N LEU A 462 -0.25 -27.05 -1.45
CA LEU A 462 0.26 -25.86 -0.77
C LEU A 462 1.01 -26.28 0.49
N ASP A 463 2.06 -25.54 0.83
CA ASP A 463 2.79 -25.75 2.07
C ASP A 463 1.88 -25.57 3.28
N THR A 464 2.02 -26.47 4.27
CA THR A 464 1.34 -26.33 5.56
C THR A 464 1.78 -25.01 6.21
N PRO A 465 0.89 -24.01 6.42
CA PRO A 465 1.24 -22.81 7.14
C PRO A 465 1.37 -23.11 8.64
N THR A 466 2.21 -22.35 9.35
CA THR A 466 2.23 -22.41 10.82
C THR A 466 0.89 -21.88 11.35
N LEU A 467 0.49 -22.37 12.52
CA LEU A 467 -0.68 -21.83 13.23
C LEU A 467 -0.30 -20.68 14.18
N LEU A 468 0.98 -20.46 14.47
CA LEU A 468 1.42 -19.40 15.37
C LEU A 468 1.12 -18.02 14.78
N GLY A 469 0.51 -17.13 15.56
CA GLY A 469 0.14 -15.77 15.12
C GLY A 469 -1.03 -15.68 14.14
N THR A 470 -1.63 -16.80 13.71
CA THR A 470 -2.67 -16.78 12.65
C THR A 470 -3.96 -16.07 13.03
N VAL A 471 -4.26 -15.84 14.31
CA VAL A 471 -5.47 -15.10 14.72
C VAL A 471 -5.52 -13.70 14.12
N TYR A 472 -4.35 -13.12 13.83
CA TYR A 472 -4.21 -11.76 13.34
C TYR A 472 -4.15 -11.67 11.81
N THR A 473 -4.23 -12.79 11.09
CA THR A 473 -3.97 -12.82 9.64
C THR A 473 -5.18 -13.22 8.81
N ALA A 474 -6.40 -13.04 9.34
CA ALA A 474 -7.61 -13.28 8.57
C ALA A 474 -7.68 -12.38 7.32
N PRO A 475 -8.36 -12.81 6.23
CA PRO A 475 -9.00 -14.10 6.06
C PRO A 475 -7.99 -15.24 5.74
N TYR A 476 -8.46 -16.48 5.85
CA TYR A 476 -7.65 -17.69 5.79
C TYR A 476 -7.78 -18.43 4.44
N PHE A 477 -6.85 -19.36 4.24
CA PHE A 477 -6.50 -20.02 2.97
C PHE A 477 -5.75 -19.10 2.00
N HIS A 478 -5.05 -19.73 1.05
CA HIS A 478 -4.27 -19.04 0.02
C HIS A 478 -5.03 -17.97 -0.77
N ASP A 479 -6.35 -18.12 -0.88
CA ASP A 479 -7.25 -17.26 -1.64
C ASP A 479 -8.17 -16.45 -0.71
N GLY A 480 -7.99 -16.48 0.61
CA GLY A 480 -8.84 -15.77 1.55
C GLY A 480 -10.29 -16.22 1.61
N SER A 481 -10.63 -17.39 1.05
CA SER A 481 -12.01 -17.85 0.95
C SER A 481 -12.67 -18.11 2.32
N MET A 482 -11.88 -18.22 3.39
CA MET A 482 -12.37 -18.49 4.74
C MET A 482 -12.24 -17.25 5.64
N PRO A 483 -13.33 -16.54 6.00
CA PRO A 483 -13.23 -15.29 6.76
C PRO A 483 -12.83 -15.46 8.23
N THR A 484 -12.99 -16.66 8.80
CA THR A 484 -12.72 -16.95 10.22
C THR A 484 -12.14 -18.35 10.41
N LEU A 485 -11.43 -18.60 11.52
CA LEU A 485 -10.98 -19.95 11.89
C LEU A 485 -12.17 -20.92 12.06
N ALA A 486 -13.32 -20.42 12.55
CA ALA A 486 -14.55 -21.19 12.60
C ALA A 486 -15.02 -21.62 11.20
N ALA A 487 -14.89 -20.75 10.19
CA ALA A 487 -15.20 -21.08 8.80
C ALA A 487 -14.25 -22.17 8.27
N VAL A 488 -12.95 -22.09 8.60
CA VAL A 488 -11.97 -23.15 8.27
C VAL A 488 -12.39 -24.49 8.88
N VAL A 489 -12.73 -24.53 10.17
CA VAL A 489 -13.20 -25.75 10.85
C VAL A 489 -14.46 -26.31 10.19
N ASN A 490 -15.44 -25.45 9.88
CA ASN A 490 -16.67 -25.85 9.19
C ASN A 490 -16.39 -26.39 7.78
N TRP A 491 -15.44 -25.80 7.06
CA TRP A 491 -15.04 -26.25 5.73
C TRP A 491 -14.44 -27.66 5.81
N PHE A 492 -13.55 -27.93 6.75
CA PHE A 492 -12.99 -29.27 6.95
C PHE A 492 -14.07 -30.27 7.37
N ASP A 493 -14.92 -29.92 8.34
CA ASP A 493 -16.02 -30.78 8.80
C ASP A 493 -16.95 -31.19 7.65
N THR A 494 -17.29 -30.23 6.78
CA THR A 494 -18.17 -30.45 5.64
C THR A 494 -17.48 -31.22 4.52
N THR A 495 -16.34 -30.72 4.02
CA THR A 495 -15.69 -31.26 2.81
C THR A 495 -14.99 -32.59 3.06
N LYS A 496 -14.59 -32.86 4.31
CA LYS A 496 -13.95 -34.10 4.72
C LYS A 496 -14.89 -35.00 5.54
N SER A 497 -16.13 -34.59 5.78
CA SER A 497 -17.12 -35.38 6.53
C SER A 497 -16.61 -35.82 7.91
N LEU A 498 -16.05 -34.89 8.68
CA LEU A 498 -15.46 -35.19 9.98
C LEU A 498 -16.51 -35.59 11.03
N GLY A 499 -17.74 -35.11 10.89
CA GLY A 499 -18.88 -35.50 11.72
C GLY A 499 -18.89 -34.83 13.08
N LEU A 500 -18.30 -33.64 13.19
CA LEU A 500 -18.20 -32.90 14.44
C LEU A 500 -19.57 -32.33 14.84
N SER A 501 -19.87 -32.38 16.14
CA SER A 501 -20.98 -31.61 16.72
C SER A 501 -20.66 -30.11 16.73
N GLU A 502 -21.70 -29.29 16.94
CA GLU A 502 -21.52 -27.84 17.07
C GLU A 502 -20.56 -27.46 18.21
N SER A 503 -20.66 -28.16 19.35
CA SER A 503 -19.74 -27.97 20.48
C SER A 503 -18.31 -28.37 20.16
N GLU A 504 -18.11 -29.46 19.41
CA GLU A 504 -16.76 -29.91 19.02
C GLU A 504 -16.11 -28.93 18.04
N ARG A 505 -16.88 -28.38 17.09
CA ARG A 505 -16.37 -27.33 16.20
C ARG A 505 -16.02 -26.06 16.95
N ALA A 506 -16.81 -25.66 17.93
CA ALA A 506 -16.52 -24.50 18.77
C ALA A 506 -15.26 -24.72 19.63
N ASP A 507 -15.10 -25.90 20.23
CA ASP A 507 -13.91 -26.26 21.01
C ASP A 507 -12.65 -26.30 20.13
N LEU A 508 -12.73 -26.89 18.93
CA LEU A 508 -11.61 -26.90 17.97
C LEU A 508 -11.26 -25.49 17.49
N THR A 509 -12.25 -24.63 17.25
CA THR A 509 -12.02 -23.22 16.92
C THR A 509 -11.29 -22.51 18.05
N ALA A 510 -11.73 -22.70 19.30
CA ALA A 510 -11.08 -22.11 20.47
C ALA A 510 -9.62 -22.59 20.62
N TYR A 511 -9.31 -23.84 20.24
CA TYR A 511 -7.94 -24.32 20.19
C TYR A 511 -7.10 -23.59 19.15
N LEU A 512 -7.59 -23.44 17.91
CA LEU A 512 -6.89 -22.72 16.85
C LEU A 512 -6.67 -21.25 17.22
N GLU A 513 -7.68 -20.59 17.81
CA GLU A 513 -7.56 -19.22 18.31
C GLU A 513 -6.54 -19.11 19.45
N THR A 514 -6.47 -20.10 20.34
CA THR A 514 -5.47 -20.10 21.43
C THR A 514 -4.05 -20.31 20.90
N VAL A 515 -3.87 -21.20 19.92
CA VAL A 515 -2.57 -21.45 19.29
C VAL A 515 -2.10 -20.26 18.47
N GLY A 516 -3.02 -19.63 17.72
CA GLY A 516 -2.70 -18.51 16.84
C GLY A 516 -2.70 -17.15 17.52
N ALA A 517 -3.06 -17.06 18.80
CA ALA A 517 -2.91 -15.83 19.58
C ALA A 517 -1.45 -15.55 19.92
N ALA A 518 -1.21 -14.33 20.40
CA ALA A 518 0.06 -13.88 20.93
C ALA A 518 -0.16 -12.88 22.07
N ASP A 519 0.86 -12.74 22.90
CA ASP A 519 0.96 -11.68 23.89
C ASP A 519 1.40 -10.39 23.17
N GLU A 520 0.66 -9.30 23.37
CA GLU A 520 1.00 -7.95 22.87
C GLU A 520 1.43 -7.93 21.37
N PRO A 521 0.55 -8.35 20.43
CA PRO A 521 0.92 -8.57 19.03
C PRO A 521 1.21 -7.31 18.20
N TYR A 522 1.00 -6.13 18.80
CA TYR A 522 1.11 -4.83 18.15
C TYR A 522 2.03 -3.93 18.96
N GLU A 523 2.70 -3.02 18.26
CA GLU A 523 3.53 -1.98 18.86
C GLU A 523 2.67 -1.07 19.74
N ASP A 524 3.11 -0.83 20.98
CA ASP A 524 2.46 0.12 21.89
C ASP A 524 3.18 1.47 21.82
N PHE A 525 2.48 2.47 21.29
CA PHE A 525 2.98 3.83 21.20
C PHE A 525 2.48 4.68 22.36
N ASP A 526 3.39 5.42 22.96
CA ASP A 526 3.11 6.34 24.05
C ASP A 526 3.66 7.74 23.78
N THR A 527 3.90 8.54 24.82
CA THR A 527 4.45 9.90 24.66
C THR A 527 5.94 9.93 24.31
N GLU A 528 6.66 8.84 24.55
CA GLU A 528 8.09 8.69 24.31
C GLU A 528 8.36 7.77 23.11
N ASN A 529 7.69 6.62 23.01
CA ASN A 529 7.70 5.73 21.85
C ASN A 529 6.64 6.20 20.84
N THR A 530 7.08 6.85 19.77
CA THR A 530 6.17 7.37 18.72
C THR A 530 6.52 6.75 17.38
N PRO A 531 5.58 6.66 16.42
CA PRO A 531 5.87 6.14 15.08
C PRO A 531 7.04 6.86 14.40
N PHE A 532 7.12 8.18 14.57
CA PHE A 532 8.24 8.97 14.06
C PHE A 532 9.57 8.59 14.71
N ARG A 533 9.59 8.32 16.03
CA ARG A 533 10.82 7.91 16.72
C ARG A 533 11.28 6.55 16.23
N LEU A 534 10.35 5.62 16.04
CA LEU A 534 10.62 4.29 15.50
C LEU A 534 11.25 4.41 14.10
N ALA A 535 10.57 5.08 13.17
CA ALA A 535 11.06 5.30 11.81
C ALA A 535 12.42 6.03 11.79
N PHE A 536 12.59 7.05 12.63
CA PHE A 536 13.86 7.77 12.75
C PHE A 536 15.00 6.86 13.22
N ALA A 537 14.76 6.04 14.25
CA ALA A 537 15.75 5.10 14.77
C ALA A 537 16.16 4.08 13.71
N GLU A 538 15.19 3.50 13.00
CA GLU A 538 15.42 2.56 11.88
C GLU A 538 16.29 3.21 10.80
N LEU A 539 15.92 4.39 10.31
CA LEU A 539 16.67 5.08 9.26
C LEU A 539 18.10 5.45 9.68
N THR A 540 18.32 5.82 10.95
CA THR A 540 19.69 6.05 11.46
C THR A 540 20.48 4.76 11.62
N THR A 541 19.83 3.66 12.01
CA THR A 541 20.45 2.33 12.07
C THR A 541 20.86 1.88 10.67
N PHE A 542 20.00 2.06 9.66
CA PHE A 542 20.32 1.77 8.26
C PHE A 542 21.56 2.55 7.81
N ALA A 543 21.58 3.86 8.09
CA ALA A 543 22.67 4.74 7.74
C ALA A 543 24.01 4.34 8.37
N SER A 544 24.00 3.74 9.58
CA SER A 544 25.21 3.28 10.28
C SER A 544 26.05 2.30 9.46
N THR A 545 25.44 1.57 8.51
CA THR A 545 26.15 0.69 7.57
C THR A 545 27.24 1.42 6.77
N LEU A 546 27.13 2.75 6.61
CA LEU A 546 28.17 3.57 5.97
C LEU A 546 29.53 3.51 6.68
N ASP A 547 29.57 3.25 7.99
CA ASP A 547 30.82 3.02 8.73
C ASP A 547 31.58 1.78 8.21
N THR A 548 30.86 0.84 7.59
CA THR A 548 31.43 -0.36 6.97
C THR A 548 31.72 -0.15 5.48
N LEU A 549 30.87 0.59 4.76
CA LEU A 549 30.94 0.71 3.30
C LEU A 549 31.92 1.80 2.83
N LEU A 550 31.96 2.97 3.48
CA LEU A 550 32.85 4.08 3.09
C LEU A 550 34.33 3.68 3.13
N PRO A 551 34.85 3.02 4.19
CA PRO A 551 36.26 2.58 4.22
C PRO A 551 36.61 1.57 3.11
N ARG A 552 35.61 0.80 2.65
CA ARG A 552 35.76 -0.17 1.55
C ARG A 552 35.65 0.46 0.16
N ARG A 553 35.21 1.72 0.08
CA ARG A 553 34.92 2.43 -1.17
C ARG A 553 33.90 1.70 -2.04
N ASP A 554 32.88 1.15 -1.40
CA ASP A 554 31.85 0.37 -2.08
C ASP A 554 30.79 1.26 -2.72
N THR A 555 31.12 1.81 -3.90
CA THR A 555 30.24 2.75 -4.61
C THR A 555 28.83 2.21 -4.81
N GLN A 556 28.66 0.94 -5.18
CA GLN A 556 27.34 0.39 -5.50
C GLN A 556 26.42 0.41 -4.27
N HIS A 557 26.88 -0.16 -3.16
CA HIS A 557 26.05 -0.32 -1.98
C HIS A 557 25.88 1.00 -1.20
N ILE A 558 26.86 1.92 -1.27
CA ILE A 558 26.71 3.28 -0.71
C ILE A 558 25.60 4.04 -1.44
N LEU A 559 25.61 4.02 -2.78
CA LEU A 559 24.59 4.76 -3.55
C LEU A 559 23.19 4.21 -3.30
N LEU A 560 23.04 2.89 -3.28
CA LEU A 560 21.77 2.23 -2.95
C LEU A 560 21.25 2.66 -1.56
N LEU A 561 22.12 2.64 -0.56
CA LEU A 561 21.77 3.08 0.80
C LEU A 561 21.37 4.55 0.82
N THR A 562 22.19 5.45 0.24
CA THR A 562 21.90 6.90 0.28
C THR A 562 20.66 7.26 -0.53
N ASP A 563 20.39 6.56 -1.63
CA ASP A 563 19.20 6.82 -2.46
C ASP A 563 17.91 6.37 -1.76
N THR A 564 18.01 5.35 -0.89
CA THR A 564 16.90 4.88 -0.04
C THR A 564 16.72 5.82 1.17
N VAL A 565 17.69 5.82 2.09
CA VAL A 565 17.54 6.44 3.42
C VAL A 565 17.36 7.96 3.35
N ALA A 566 18.01 8.64 2.39
CA ALA A 566 17.83 10.09 2.25
C ALA A 566 16.43 10.45 1.75
N ALA A 567 15.84 9.63 0.87
CA ALA A 567 14.49 9.83 0.37
C ALA A 567 13.46 9.62 1.48
N ASP A 568 13.62 8.55 2.28
CA ASP A 568 12.71 8.23 3.38
C ASP A 568 12.76 9.27 4.49
N LEU A 569 13.96 9.70 4.91
CA LEU A 569 14.10 10.81 5.88
C LEU A 569 13.42 12.09 5.39
N ALA A 570 13.53 12.41 4.10
CA ALA A 570 12.87 13.57 3.53
C ALA A 570 11.33 13.42 3.47
N ALA A 571 10.84 12.20 3.17
CA ALA A 571 9.42 11.88 3.16
C ALA A 571 8.82 11.98 4.57
N ASP A 572 9.47 11.39 5.57
CA ASP A 572 9.08 11.48 6.98
C ASP A 572 9.08 12.92 7.47
N ALA A 573 10.12 13.70 7.14
CA ALA A 573 10.14 15.13 7.44
C ALA A 573 8.92 15.86 6.84
N GLY A 574 8.47 15.46 5.65
CA GLY A 574 7.27 15.98 4.99
C GLY A 574 5.98 15.76 5.78
N THR A 575 5.88 14.65 6.53
CA THR A 575 4.67 14.26 7.28
C THR A 575 4.72 14.65 8.76
N MET A 576 5.87 15.10 9.27
CA MET A 576 6.05 15.54 10.65
C MET A 576 5.06 16.64 11.07
N ALA A 577 4.28 16.37 12.13
CA ALA A 577 3.46 17.37 12.79
C ALA A 577 4.29 18.43 13.53
N ASN A 578 5.49 18.07 14.01
CA ASN A 578 6.42 19.00 14.66
C ASN A 578 7.17 19.85 13.63
N LEU A 579 6.52 20.92 13.19
CA LEU A 579 7.07 21.85 12.20
C LEU A 579 8.38 22.53 12.61
N VAL A 580 8.70 22.56 13.92
CA VAL A 580 9.93 23.18 14.44
C VAL A 580 11.13 22.26 14.25
N ALA A 581 10.97 20.95 14.47
CA ALA A 581 12.04 19.96 14.29
C ALA A 581 12.24 19.55 12.82
N ARG A 582 11.22 19.75 11.97
CA ARG A 582 11.24 19.37 10.56
C ARG A 582 12.49 19.80 9.76
N PRO A 583 13.01 21.04 9.89
CA PRO A 583 14.22 21.44 9.17
C PRO A 583 15.47 20.63 9.53
N GLU A 584 15.56 20.12 10.76
CA GLU A 584 16.69 19.31 11.21
C GLU A 584 16.69 17.93 10.54
N ILE A 585 15.51 17.33 10.34
CA ILE A 585 15.40 16.04 9.62
C ILE A 585 15.67 16.21 8.12
N TYR A 586 15.23 17.33 7.51
CA TYR A 586 15.66 17.65 6.13
C TYR A 586 17.17 17.84 6.03
N SER A 587 17.82 18.45 7.03
CA SER A 587 19.29 18.59 7.07
C SER A 587 19.98 17.22 7.06
N LEU A 588 19.50 16.27 7.87
CA LEU A 588 20.01 14.89 7.86
C LEU A 588 19.86 14.22 6.49
N ALA A 589 18.69 14.34 5.86
CA ALA A 589 18.46 13.82 4.51
C ALA A 589 19.44 14.45 3.49
N GLU A 590 19.67 15.77 3.57
CA GLU A 590 20.62 16.47 2.73
C GLU A 590 22.07 16.00 2.94
N HIS A 591 22.46 15.70 4.19
CA HIS A 591 23.78 15.14 4.49
C HIS A 591 24.00 13.77 3.85
N LEU A 592 23.03 12.85 3.94
CA LEU A 592 23.11 11.54 3.26
C LEU A 592 23.09 11.68 1.74
N ALA A 593 22.23 12.54 1.19
CA ALA A 593 22.21 12.83 -0.23
C ALA A 593 23.58 13.38 -0.71
N ALA A 594 24.25 14.20 0.12
CA ALA A 594 25.59 14.68 -0.15
C ALA A 594 26.64 13.56 -0.13
N VAL A 595 26.55 12.58 0.78
CA VAL A 595 27.42 11.37 0.73
C VAL A 595 27.31 10.70 -0.64
N GLY A 596 26.09 10.43 -1.10
CA GLY A 596 25.85 9.80 -2.40
C GLY A 596 26.34 10.65 -3.58
N ALA A 597 26.14 11.96 -3.54
CA ALA A 597 26.61 12.88 -4.58
C ALA A 597 28.15 12.90 -4.68
N GLU A 598 28.86 12.96 -3.55
CA GLU A 598 30.33 12.98 -3.51
C GLU A 598 30.93 11.63 -3.91
N VAL A 599 30.28 10.51 -3.58
CA VAL A 599 30.68 9.18 -4.06
C VAL A 599 30.53 9.06 -5.57
N ARG A 600 29.44 9.59 -6.17
CA ARG A 600 29.29 9.67 -7.64
C ARG A 600 30.38 10.52 -8.29
N ALA A 601 30.90 11.52 -7.58
CA ALA A 601 31.98 12.39 -8.03
C ALA A 601 33.40 11.84 -7.74
N ASP A 602 33.52 10.63 -7.17
CA ASP A 602 34.78 10.01 -6.72
C ASP A 602 35.54 10.85 -5.66
N ASN A 603 34.80 11.65 -4.87
CA ASN A 603 35.33 12.54 -3.84
C ASN A 603 35.13 11.95 -2.43
N TRP A 604 35.86 10.88 -2.14
CA TRP A 604 35.74 10.12 -0.88
C TRP A 604 35.93 10.95 0.40
N ALA A 605 36.84 11.93 0.39
CA ALA A 605 37.08 12.76 1.57
C ALA A 605 35.88 13.68 1.90
N ALA A 606 35.18 14.17 0.87
CA ALA A 606 33.96 14.94 1.09
C ALA A 606 32.78 14.04 1.49
N ALA A 607 32.70 12.83 0.92
CA ALA A 607 31.71 11.84 1.36
C ALA A 607 31.87 11.49 2.85
N GLU A 608 33.09 11.21 3.31
CA GLU A 608 33.40 10.95 4.73
C GLU A 608 33.08 12.18 5.61
N ALA A 609 33.32 13.39 5.12
CA ALA A 609 32.98 14.61 5.85
C ALA A 609 31.46 14.83 5.98
N SER A 610 30.69 14.55 4.92
CA SER A 610 29.22 14.61 4.95
C SER A 610 28.64 13.54 5.88
N TRP A 611 29.22 12.35 5.90
CA TRP A 611 28.83 11.28 6.83
C TRP A 611 29.11 11.68 8.29
N ALA A 612 30.28 12.22 8.59
CA ALA A 612 30.59 12.71 9.93
C ALA A 612 29.65 13.84 10.39
N ALA A 613 29.21 14.69 9.45
CA ALA A 613 28.21 15.73 9.74
C ALA A 613 26.84 15.12 10.08
N PHE A 614 26.39 14.13 9.31
CA PHE A 614 25.18 13.36 9.61
C PHE A 614 25.24 12.74 11.01
N GLN A 615 26.31 12.01 11.33
CA GLN A 615 26.47 11.35 12.65
C GLN A 615 26.38 12.36 13.80
N SER A 616 27.05 13.51 13.66
CA SER A 616 27.03 14.55 14.68
C SER A 616 25.66 15.18 14.87
N GLU A 617 24.90 15.40 13.81
CA GLU A 617 23.56 15.98 13.88
C GLU A 617 22.53 14.97 14.39
N ALA A 618 22.60 13.71 13.93
CA ALA A 618 21.73 12.62 14.39
C ALA A 618 21.88 12.39 15.89
N GLN A 619 23.12 12.30 16.39
CA GLN A 619 23.40 12.17 17.82
C GLN A 619 22.84 13.37 18.62
N ALA A 620 22.99 14.60 18.09
CA ALA A 620 22.47 15.79 18.77
C ALA A 620 20.93 15.86 18.80
N ILE A 621 20.25 15.27 17.81
CA ILE A 621 18.79 15.11 17.80
C ILE A 621 18.39 14.06 18.84
N GLU A 622 19.08 12.93 18.86
CA GLU A 622 18.84 11.83 19.80
C GLU A 622 18.99 12.31 21.26
N GLU A 623 20.12 12.94 21.62
CA GLU A 623 20.39 13.49 22.95
C GLU A 623 19.38 14.56 23.43
N ARG A 624 18.61 15.17 22.51
CA ARG A 624 17.53 16.14 22.84
C ARG A 624 16.16 15.48 22.93
N ALA A 625 15.98 14.34 22.27
CA ALA A 625 14.73 13.58 22.24
C ALA A 625 14.60 12.62 23.43
N PHE A 626 15.72 12.25 24.07
CA PHE A 626 15.81 11.54 25.35
C PHE A 626 16.24 12.50 26.47
#